data_AF-A0A2N7DSR5-F1
#
_entry.id   AF-A0A2N7DSR5-F1
#
_cell.length_a   1.000
_cell.length_b   1.000
_cell.length_c   1.000
_cell.angle_alpha   90.00
_cell.angle_beta   90.00
_cell.angle_gamma   90.00
#
_symmetry.space_group_name_H-M   'P 1'
#
loop_
_entity.id
_entity.type
_entity.pdbx_description
1 polymer ?
#
loop_
_entity_poly.entity_id
_entity_poly.type
_entity_poly.pdbx_seq_one_letter_code
_entity_poly.pdbx_strand_id
1 'polypeptide(L)'
;MLQGSLELLLPSYTNGSPSFTDVLSLLWAPRAHFWFLYALLLIFALSTLAYRLLPQRFSAVFGIFSIIMYLTSSMISDDKITNYITENTAFFALGIIFSLHIKTQWLDSKLALVGLFLAFILGQWIFHGYLSLEYRDRGIQSLLLAIISIGFIVSLSIHLAKFNLSFFAYLGRCSMAIYLMHVVAGGAARALLSQLGIHSFIEQLVIGFIFALLAPLAVLVLINKLKIPYMFSAPLCSCFANIFAKAAKLTHKKKQTGT
;
A
#
# COMPACT_ATOMS: atom_id res chain seq x y z
N MET A 1 3.63 17.39 3.76
CA MET A 1 3.51 18.85 4.02
C MET A 1 3.00 19.11 5.43
N LEU A 2 1.76 18.72 5.79
CA LEU A 2 1.19 18.97 7.14
C LEU A 2 2.00 18.34 8.29
N GLN A 3 2.52 17.12 8.08
CA GLN A 3 3.46 16.49 9.02
C GLN A 3 4.81 17.20 9.10
N GLY A 4 5.42 17.56 7.97
CA GLY A 4 6.70 18.28 7.95
C GLY A 4 6.60 19.68 8.54
N SER A 5 5.44 20.35 8.40
CA SER A 5 5.17 21.62 9.09
C SER A 5 4.96 21.44 10.60
N LEU A 6 4.38 20.32 11.06
CA LEU A 6 4.28 19.97 12.48
C LEU A 6 5.66 19.67 13.10
N GLU A 7 6.54 19.00 12.35
CA GLU A 7 7.94 18.75 12.74
C GLU A 7 8.76 20.07 12.85
N LEU A 8 8.48 21.06 12.00
CA LEU A 8 9.07 22.41 12.06
C LEU A 8 8.56 23.25 13.24
N LEU A 9 7.33 23.03 13.70
CA LEU A 9 6.71 23.77 14.80
C LEU A 9 7.05 23.19 16.19
N LEU A 10 7.54 21.95 16.25
CA LEU A 10 7.87 21.23 17.49
C LEU A 10 9.34 20.75 17.53
N PRO A 11 10.34 21.63 17.34
CA PRO A 11 11.75 21.23 17.30
C PRO A 11 12.23 20.57 18.61
N SER A 12 11.57 20.83 19.74
CA SER A 12 11.91 20.21 21.05
C SER A 12 11.47 18.75 21.21
N TYR A 13 10.66 18.19 20.29
CA TYR A 13 10.08 16.84 20.41
C TYR A 13 10.56 15.85 19.34
N THR A 14 11.35 16.32 18.37
CA THR A 14 12.00 15.50 17.34
C THR A 14 13.51 15.55 17.52
N ASN A 15 14.16 14.39 17.59
CA ASN A 15 15.63 14.24 17.77
C ASN A 15 16.46 14.69 16.55
N GLY A 16 16.01 15.71 15.82
CA GLY A 16 16.69 16.31 14.69
C GLY A 16 16.15 17.71 14.48
N SER A 17 16.99 18.60 13.94
CA SER A 17 16.63 19.95 13.54
C SER A 17 16.23 19.96 12.05
N PRO A 18 15.00 19.60 11.67
CA PRO A 18 14.62 19.59 10.26
C PRO A 18 14.59 21.02 9.72
N SER A 19 15.41 21.29 8.71
CA SER A 19 15.37 22.55 7.97
C SER A 19 14.16 22.57 7.03
N PHE A 20 13.69 23.76 6.62
CA PHE A 20 12.62 23.91 5.61
C PHE A 20 12.96 23.20 4.29
N THR A 21 14.24 23.17 3.92
CA THR A 21 14.78 22.43 2.78
C THR A 21 14.66 20.91 2.95
N ASP A 22 14.78 20.39 4.17
CA ASP A 22 14.57 18.96 4.43
C ASP A 22 13.08 18.59 4.34
N VAL A 23 12.18 19.51 4.69
CA VAL A 23 10.73 19.29 4.55
C VAL A 23 10.30 19.31 3.09
N LEU A 24 10.99 20.09 2.25
CA LEU A 24 10.78 20.08 0.80
C LEU A 24 11.43 18.86 0.14
N SER A 25 12.55 18.36 0.67
CA SER A 25 13.21 17.15 0.17
C SER A 25 12.38 15.87 0.40
N LEU A 26 11.39 15.88 1.31
CA LEU A 26 10.38 14.80 1.43
C LEU A 26 9.62 14.50 0.13
N LEU A 27 9.53 15.47 -0.79
CA LEU A 27 8.88 15.27 -2.10
C LEU A 27 9.71 14.38 -3.04
N TRP A 28 11.04 14.33 -2.84
CA TRP A 28 11.98 13.68 -3.76
C TRP A 28 12.76 12.53 -3.12
N ALA A 29 12.94 12.55 -1.80
CA ALA A 29 13.60 11.51 -1.03
C ALA A 29 12.64 10.93 0.01
N PRO A 30 12.25 9.64 -0.08
CA PRO A 30 11.35 9.03 0.89
C PRO A 30 12.04 8.94 2.27
N ARG A 31 11.45 9.58 3.29
CA ARG A 31 11.89 9.41 4.69
C ARG A 31 11.12 8.28 5.36
N ALA A 32 11.87 7.40 6.03
CA ALA A 32 11.36 6.37 6.94
C ALA A 32 10.09 5.69 6.41
N HIS A 33 8.97 5.76 7.13
CA HIS A 33 7.74 5.01 6.86
C HIS A 33 6.98 5.40 5.58
N PHE A 34 7.32 6.53 4.94
CA PHE A 34 6.62 7.00 3.72
C PHE A 34 7.09 6.36 2.41
N TRP A 35 8.17 5.56 2.47
CA TRP A 35 8.73 4.92 1.28
C TRP A 35 7.71 4.07 0.53
N PHE A 36 6.82 3.37 1.25
CA PHE A 36 5.79 2.52 0.67
C PHE A 36 4.73 3.32 -0.10
N LEU A 37 4.31 4.48 0.40
CA LEU A 37 3.36 5.35 -0.32
C LEU A 37 3.95 5.85 -1.65
N TYR A 38 5.23 6.23 -1.63
CA TYR A 38 5.94 6.67 -2.83
C TYR A 38 6.10 5.52 -3.84
N ALA A 39 6.50 4.33 -3.37
CA ALA A 39 6.60 3.13 -4.19
C ALA A 39 5.25 2.78 -4.83
N LEU A 40 4.17 2.76 -4.04
CA LEU A 40 2.83 2.43 -4.53
C LEU A 40 2.34 3.46 -5.55
N LEU A 41 2.57 4.76 -5.31
CA LEU A 41 2.21 5.83 -6.25
C LEU A 41 2.94 5.66 -7.59
N LEU A 42 4.26 5.44 -7.56
CA LEU A 42 5.05 5.26 -8.76
C LEU A 42 4.66 3.99 -9.54
N ILE A 43 4.50 2.87 -8.85
CA ILE A 43 4.10 1.60 -9.47
C ILE A 43 2.69 1.72 -10.05
N PHE A 44 1.77 2.40 -9.36
CA PHE A 44 0.43 2.67 -9.86
C PHE A 44 0.47 3.54 -11.12
N ALA A 45 1.26 4.62 -11.13
CA ALA A 45 1.40 5.49 -12.29
C ALA A 45 2.03 4.77 -13.48
N LEU A 46 3.13 4.03 -13.26
CA LEU A 46 3.82 3.23 -14.28
C LEU A 46 2.91 2.14 -14.85
N SER A 47 2.20 1.41 -13.99
CA SER A 47 1.27 0.37 -14.41
C SER A 47 0.11 0.97 -15.20
N THR A 48 -0.48 2.07 -14.73
CA THR A 48 -1.57 2.74 -15.45
C THR A 48 -1.12 3.22 -16.82
N LEU A 49 0.09 3.79 -16.92
CA LEU A 49 0.68 4.18 -18.20
C LEU A 49 0.91 2.97 -19.11
N ALA A 50 1.49 1.89 -18.58
CA ALA A 50 1.74 0.65 -19.31
C ALA A 50 0.43 0.07 -19.86
N TYR A 51 -0.61 -0.08 -19.04
CA TYR A 51 -1.93 -0.59 -19.44
C TYR A 51 -2.71 0.35 -20.36
N ARG A 52 -2.39 1.65 -20.36
CA ARG A 52 -2.96 2.59 -21.33
C ARG A 52 -2.32 2.46 -22.71
N LEU A 53 -1.03 2.15 -22.77
CA LEU A 53 -0.27 2.02 -24.01
C LEU A 53 -0.35 0.61 -24.61
N LEU A 54 -0.46 -0.41 -23.75
CA LEU A 54 -0.51 -1.83 -24.13
C LEU A 54 -1.94 -2.35 -24.07
N PRO A 55 -2.44 -3.05 -25.11
CA PRO A 55 -3.76 -3.66 -25.04
C PRO A 55 -3.80 -4.79 -24.01
N GLN A 56 -4.98 -5.03 -23.41
CA GLN A 56 -5.21 -5.96 -22.29
C GLN A 56 -4.60 -7.36 -22.46
N ARG A 57 -4.49 -7.85 -23.70
CA ARG A 57 -3.82 -9.12 -24.05
C ARG A 57 -2.34 -9.20 -23.62
N PHE A 58 -1.66 -8.08 -23.45
CA PHE A 58 -0.28 -8.02 -22.97
C PHE A 58 -0.16 -7.92 -21.44
N SER A 59 -1.27 -7.99 -20.70
CA SER A 59 -1.26 -8.00 -19.23
C SER A 59 -0.37 -9.13 -18.67
N ALA A 60 -0.47 -10.32 -19.25
CA ALA A 60 0.37 -11.46 -18.86
C ALA A 60 1.85 -11.21 -19.17
N VAL A 61 2.16 -10.59 -20.31
CA VAL A 61 3.54 -10.24 -20.70
C VAL A 61 4.14 -9.22 -19.73
N PHE A 62 3.36 -8.21 -19.34
CA PHE A 62 3.76 -7.24 -18.32
C PHE A 62 4.00 -7.90 -16.96
N GLY A 63 3.17 -8.88 -16.58
CA GLY A 63 3.36 -9.67 -15.36
C GLY A 63 4.66 -10.48 -15.38
N ILE A 64 4.93 -11.19 -16.48
CA ILE A 64 6.17 -11.96 -16.66
C ILE A 64 7.39 -11.03 -16.60
N PHE A 65 7.34 -9.90 -17.31
CA PHE A 65 8.39 -8.89 -17.26
C PHE A 65 8.64 -8.39 -15.83
N SER A 66 7.57 -8.12 -15.08
CA SER A 66 7.67 -7.67 -13.69
C SER A 66 8.29 -8.72 -12.77
N ILE A 67 8.01 -10.02 -12.99
CA ILE A 67 8.63 -11.13 -12.25
C ILE A 67 10.13 -11.21 -12.57
N ILE A 68 10.51 -11.03 -13.84
CA ILE A 68 11.92 -11.00 -14.24
C ILE A 68 12.63 -9.83 -13.55
N MET A 69 12.03 -8.63 -13.54
CA MET A 69 12.59 -7.49 -12.81
C MET A 69 12.76 -7.76 -11.32
N TYR A 70 11.83 -8.47 -10.68
CA TYR A 70 11.97 -8.88 -9.28
C TYR A 70 13.16 -9.80 -9.05
N LEU A 71 13.32 -10.82 -9.90
CA LEU A 71 14.41 -11.80 -9.77
C LEU A 71 15.79 -11.20 -10.07
N THR A 72 15.85 -10.23 -10.98
CA THR A 72 17.09 -9.55 -11.37
C THR A 72 17.32 -8.26 -10.57
N SER A 73 16.47 -7.94 -9.58
CA SER A 73 16.55 -6.67 -8.84
C SER A 73 17.92 -6.44 -8.19
N SER A 74 18.57 -7.51 -7.70
CA SER A 74 19.90 -7.43 -7.10
C SER A 74 21.02 -7.04 -8.07
N MET A 75 20.79 -7.14 -9.38
CA MET A 75 21.79 -6.88 -10.43
C MET A 75 21.55 -5.56 -11.17
N ILE A 76 20.39 -4.90 -10.98
CA ILE A 76 19.97 -3.77 -11.81
C ILE A 76 20.54 -2.44 -11.30
N SER A 77 20.42 -2.14 -10.01
CA SER A 77 20.87 -0.85 -9.46
C SER A 77 20.88 -0.85 -7.93
N ASP A 78 21.82 -0.13 -7.31
CA ASP A 78 21.84 0.12 -5.86
C ASP A 78 20.95 1.31 -5.45
N ASP A 79 20.33 2.00 -6.41
CA ASP A 79 19.47 3.15 -6.14
C ASP A 79 18.17 2.73 -5.44
N LYS A 80 17.89 3.33 -4.27
CA LYS A 80 16.73 2.99 -3.42
C LYS A 80 15.39 3.06 -4.17
N ILE A 81 15.19 4.07 -5.01
CA ILE A 81 13.92 4.26 -5.74
C ILE A 81 13.73 3.16 -6.80
N THR A 82 14.79 2.85 -7.55
CA THR A 82 14.78 1.80 -8.57
C THR A 82 14.47 0.46 -7.93
N ASN A 83 15.13 0.13 -6.81
CA ASN A 83 14.86 -1.08 -6.04
C ASN A 83 13.41 -1.16 -5.53
N TYR A 84 12.84 -0.05 -5.05
CA TYR A 84 11.43 -0.07 -4.66
C TYR A 84 10.48 -0.39 -5.83
N ILE A 85 10.77 0.11 -7.03
CA ILE A 85 9.94 -0.16 -8.21
C ILE A 85 10.12 -1.61 -8.63
N THR A 86 11.35 -2.08 -8.82
CA THR A 86 11.63 -3.43 -9.32
C THR A 86 11.15 -4.52 -8.37
N GLU A 87 11.31 -4.32 -7.06
CA GLU A 87 10.90 -5.31 -6.05
C GLU A 87 9.38 -5.42 -5.87
N ASN A 88 8.63 -4.32 -6.05
CA ASN A 88 7.20 -4.30 -5.71
C ASN A 88 6.27 -4.36 -6.93
N THR A 89 6.76 -4.04 -8.14
CA THR A 89 5.94 -4.07 -9.37
C THR A 89 5.39 -5.46 -9.66
N ALA A 90 6.16 -6.53 -9.38
CA ALA A 90 5.71 -7.91 -9.57
C ALA A 90 4.41 -8.22 -8.80
N PHE A 91 4.34 -7.83 -7.52
CA PHE A 91 3.15 -8.06 -6.70
C PHE A 91 1.94 -7.26 -7.19
N PHE A 92 2.17 -6.02 -7.64
CA PHE A 92 1.11 -5.20 -8.21
C PHE A 92 0.57 -5.78 -9.53
N ALA A 93 1.46 -6.23 -10.41
CA ALA A 93 1.10 -6.86 -11.68
C ALA A 93 0.34 -8.18 -11.46
N LEU A 94 0.78 -9.01 -10.51
CA LEU A 94 0.09 -10.23 -10.10
C LEU A 94 -1.31 -9.93 -9.58
N GLY A 95 -1.48 -8.86 -8.79
CA GLY A 95 -2.79 -8.41 -8.32
C GLY A 95 -3.75 -8.03 -9.46
N ILE A 96 -3.25 -7.36 -10.50
CA ILE A 96 -4.06 -7.03 -11.69
C ILE A 96 -4.45 -8.30 -12.44
N ILE A 97 -3.49 -9.19 -12.71
CA ILE A 97 -3.75 -10.45 -13.41
C ILE A 97 -4.78 -11.28 -12.65
N PHE A 98 -4.63 -11.37 -11.33
CA PHE A 98 -5.56 -12.02 -10.44
C PHE A 98 -6.97 -11.42 -10.57
N SER A 99 -7.08 -10.08 -10.52
CA SER A 99 -8.37 -9.39 -10.67
C SER A 99 -9.02 -9.59 -12.05
N LEU A 100 -8.24 -9.77 -13.11
CA LEU A 100 -8.75 -9.90 -14.48
C LEU A 100 -9.13 -11.34 -14.84
N HIS A 101 -8.39 -12.33 -14.35
CA HIS A 101 -8.49 -13.71 -14.84
C HIS A 101 -9.00 -14.71 -13.79
N ILE A 102 -8.81 -14.44 -12.49
CA ILE A 102 -9.16 -15.39 -11.43
C ILE A 102 -10.54 -15.07 -10.90
N LYS A 103 -11.46 -16.02 -11.08
CA LYS A 103 -12.80 -15.93 -10.47
C LYS A 103 -12.69 -16.26 -8.98
N THR A 104 -13.12 -15.34 -8.13
CA THR A 104 -13.07 -15.45 -6.65
C THR A 104 -13.77 -16.69 -6.10
N GLN A 105 -14.70 -17.29 -6.85
CA GLN A 105 -15.38 -18.54 -6.51
C GLN A 105 -14.43 -19.71 -6.19
N TRP A 106 -13.23 -19.76 -6.78
CA TRP A 106 -12.25 -20.82 -6.49
C TRP A 106 -11.69 -20.73 -5.06
N LEU A 107 -11.64 -19.52 -4.50
CA LEU A 107 -11.10 -19.24 -3.17
C LEU A 107 -12.17 -19.22 -2.09
N ASP A 108 -13.45 -19.34 -2.47
CA ASP A 108 -14.59 -19.35 -1.55
C ASP A 108 -14.86 -20.73 -0.93
N SER A 109 -14.19 -21.77 -1.44
CA SER A 109 -14.28 -23.12 -0.88
C SER A 109 -13.55 -23.23 0.45
N LYS A 110 -14.18 -23.88 1.44
CA LYS A 110 -13.53 -24.22 2.73
C LYS A 110 -12.27 -25.08 2.52
N LEU A 111 -12.27 -25.95 1.51
CA LEU A 111 -11.10 -26.76 1.17
C LEU A 111 -9.94 -25.89 0.66
N ALA A 112 -10.24 -24.85 -0.13
CA ALA A 112 -9.23 -23.91 -0.59
C ALA A 112 -8.64 -23.12 0.57
N LEU A 113 -9.45 -22.70 1.54
CA LEU A 113 -8.97 -22.00 2.74
C LEU A 113 -8.04 -22.89 3.57
N VAL A 114 -8.45 -24.13 3.88
CA VAL A 114 -7.63 -25.07 4.66
C VAL A 114 -6.36 -25.45 3.89
N GLY A 115 -6.47 -25.70 2.58
CA GLY A 115 -5.32 -26.01 1.73
C GLY A 115 -4.30 -24.87 1.68
N LEU A 116 -4.76 -23.62 1.51
CA LEU A 116 -3.90 -22.44 1.54
C LEU A 116 -3.32 -22.16 2.92
N PHE A 117 -4.06 -22.43 3.99
CA PHE A 117 -3.56 -22.30 5.36
C PHE A 117 -2.43 -23.29 5.65
N LEU A 118 -2.61 -24.57 5.26
CA LEU A 118 -1.57 -25.58 5.37
C LEU A 118 -0.37 -25.23 4.50
N ALA A 119 -0.60 -24.80 3.26
CA ALA A 119 0.47 -24.36 2.36
C ALA A 119 1.22 -23.15 2.92
N PHE A 120 0.53 -22.22 3.59
CA PHE A 120 1.14 -21.08 4.26
C PHE A 120 2.04 -21.52 5.42
N ILE A 121 1.54 -22.38 6.32
CA ILE A 121 2.34 -22.90 7.45
C ILE A 121 3.56 -23.67 6.94
N LEU A 122 3.36 -24.59 5.99
CA LEU A 122 4.45 -25.38 5.42
C LEU A 122 5.45 -24.49 4.68
N GLY A 123 4.96 -23.53 3.90
CA GLY A 123 5.82 -22.57 3.20
C GLY A 123 6.67 -21.74 4.15
N GLN A 124 6.08 -21.25 5.24
CA GLN A 124 6.80 -20.50 6.28
C GLN A 124 7.85 -21.36 6.98
N TRP A 125 7.50 -22.62 7.31
CA TRP A 125 8.41 -23.56 7.94
C TRP A 125 9.57 -23.97 7.02
N ILE A 126 9.31 -24.22 5.74
CA ILE A 126 10.36 -24.54 4.76
C ILE A 126 11.30 -23.34 4.57
N PHE A 127 10.74 -22.14 4.41
CA PHE A 127 11.52 -20.93 4.14
C PHE A 127 12.45 -20.57 5.30
N HIS A 128 11.93 -20.53 6.53
CA HIS A 128 12.70 -20.13 7.72
C HIS A 128 13.45 -21.29 8.37
N GLY A 129 12.88 -22.50 8.37
CA GLY A 129 13.45 -23.66 9.05
C GLY A 129 14.48 -24.40 8.19
N TYR A 130 14.08 -24.82 6.98
CA TYR A 130 14.94 -25.65 6.12
C TYR A 130 15.95 -24.84 5.30
N LEU A 131 15.50 -23.75 4.67
CA LEU A 131 16.38 -22.92 3.85
C LEU A 131 17.14 -21.87 4.67
N SER A 132 16.78 -21.63 5.94
CA SER A 132 17.36 -20.59 6.81
C SER A 132 17.44 -19.21 6.14
N LEU A 133 16.51 -18.92 5.23
CA LEU A 133 16.46 -17.65 4.51
C LEU A 133 15.79 -16.60 5.38
N GLU A 134 16.33 -15.39 5.34
CA GLU A 134 15.74 -14.23 5.99
C GLU A 134 14.87 -13.44 5.03
N TYR A 135 14.09 -12.49 5.57
CA TYR A 135 13.30 -11.55 4.77
C TYR A 135 14.12 -10.71 3.79
N ARG A 136 15.44 -10.64 3.99
CA ARG A 136 16.40 -9.97 3.11
C ARG A 136 16.72 -10.78 1.87
N ASP A 137 16.61 -12.09 1.92
CA ASP A 137 16.95 -12.95 0.80
C ASP A 137 15.82 -12.94 -0.22
N ARG A 138 16.16 -12.47 -1.42
CA ARG A 138 15.22 -12.35 -2.55
C ARG A 138 15.44 -13.48 -3.52
N GLY A 139 14.36 -14.13 -3.94
CA GLY A 139 14.44 -15.21 -4.92
C GLY A 139 13.08 -15.76 -5.31
N ILE A 140 13.11 -16.89 -6.02
CA ILE A 140 11.91 -17.60 -6.44
C ILE A 140 11.14 -18.10 -5.20
N GLN A 141 11.86 -18.50 -4.15
CA GLN A 141 11.31 -19.01 -2.90
C GLN A 141 10.49 -17.93 -2.17
N SER A 142 11.01 -16.70 -2.07
CA SER A 142 10.30 -15.58 -1.44
C SER A 142 9.06 -15.17 -2.25
N LEU A 143 9.14 -15.21 -3.58
CA LEU A 143 8.01 -14.93 -4.47
C LEU A 143 6.89 -15.97 -4.33
N LEU A 144 7.23 -17.27 -4.31
CA LEU A 144 6.26 -18.34 -4.10
C LEU A 144 5.59 -18.24 -2.73
N LEU A 145 6.39 -17.99 -1.68
CA LEU A 145 5.87 -17.80 -0.32
C LEU A 145 4.92 -16.60 -0.25
N ALA A 146 5.26 -15.50 -0.90
CA ALA A 146 4.42 -14.31 -0.97
C ALA A 146 3.09 -14.59 -1.71
N ILE A 147 3.11 -15.30 -2.84
CA ILE A 147 1.89 -15.68 -3.57
C ILE A 147 0.97 -16.54 -2.70
N ILE A 148 1.52 -17.56 -2.02
CA ILE A 148 0.74 -18.42 -1.12
C ILE A 148 0.14 -17.61 0.03
N SER A 149 0.94 -16.72 0.63
CA SER A 149 0.52 -15.88 1.75
C SER A 149 -0.59 -14.91 1.36
N ILE A 150 -0.45 -14.22 0.21
CA ILE A 150 -1.47 -13.31 -0.32
C ILE A 150 -2.74 -14.10 -0.65
N GLY A 151 -2.62 -15.25 -1.30
CA GLY A 151 -3.75 -16.13 -1.61
C GLY A 151 -4.51 -16.55 -0.34
N PHE A 152 -3.79 -16.93 0.71
CA PHE A 152 -4.37 -17.26 2.01
C PHE A 152 -5.12 -16.07 2.62
N ILE A 153 -4.51 -14.89 2.67
CA ILE A 153 -5.15 -13.67 3.21
C ILE A 153 -6.41 -13.31 2.42
N VAL A 154 -6.39 -13.44 1.10
CA VAL A 154 -7.55 -13.18 0.23
C VAL A 154 -8.67 -14.20 0.52
N SER A 155 -8.36 -15.49 0.58
CA SER A 155 -9.35 -16.53 0.89
C SER A 155 -9.94 -16.35 2.30
N LEU A 156 -9.10 -16.02 3.29
CA LEU A 156 -9.52 -15.69 4.64
C LEU A 156 -10.47 -14.49 4.63
N SER A 157 -10.14 -13.43 3.90
CA SER A 157 -10.97 -12.21 3.80
C SER A 157 -12.34 -12.50 3.18
N ILE A 158 -12.41 -13.35 2.15
CA ILE A 158 -13.68 -13.77 1.52
C ILE A 158 -14.56 -14.51 2.54
N HIS A 159 -13.98 -15.44 3.30
CA HIS A 159 -14.71 -16.17 4.33
C HIS A 159 -15.13 -15.27 5.48
N LEU A 160 -14.28 -14.32 5.89
CA LEU A 160 -14.58 -13.37 6.95
C LEU A 160 -15.70 -12.41 6.55
N ALA A 161 -15.81 -12.07 5.25
CA ALA A 161 -16.89 -11.25 4.72
C ALA A 161 -18.27 -11.91 4.82
N LYS A 162 -18.35 -13.24 4.97
CA LYS A 162 -19.61 -13.96 5.24
C LYS A 162 -20.13 -13.69 6.66
N PHE A 163 -19.25 -13.30 7.58
CA PHE A 163 -19.64 -12.85 8.91
C PHE A 163 -20.00 -11.36 8.85
N ASN A 164 -21.09 -10.96 9.50
CA ASN A 164 -21.56 -9.56 9.50
C ASN A 164 -20.72 -8.67 10.44
N LEU A 165 -19.42 -8.59 10.19
CA LEU A 165 -18.45 -7.83 10.97
C LEU A 165 -18.34 -6.39 10.47
N SER A 166 -19.41 -5.62 10.68
CA SER A 166 -19.55 -4.23 10.21
C SER A 166 -18.40 -3.32 10.67
N PHE A 167 -17.87 -3.53 11.88
CA PHE A 167 -16.74 -2.78 12.42
C PHE A 167 -15.44 -2.99 11.62
N PHE A 168 -15.11 -4.25 11.31
CA PHE A 168 -13.91 -4.57 10.55
C PHE A 168 -14.00 -4.08 9.10
N ALA A 169 -15.19 -4.16 8.50
CA ALA A 169 -15.45 -3.58 7.18
C ALA A 169 -15.29 -2.04 7.20
N TYR A 170 -15.73 -1.37 8.26
CA TYR A 170 -15.52 0.06 8.44
C TYR A 170 -14.03 0.41 8.58
N LEU A 171 -13.29 -0.35 9.40
CA LEU A 171 -11.85 -0.16 9.58
C LEU A 171 -11.08 -0.38 8.27
N GLY A 172 -11.43 -1.41 7.50
CA GLY A 172 -10.86 -1.69 6.19
C GLY A 172 -11.07 -0.56 5.19
N ARG A 173 -12.26 0.04 5.14
CA ARG A 173 -12.53 1.23 4.30
C ARG A 173 -11.70 2.45 4.70
N CYS A 174 -11.39 2.59 5.99
CA CYS A 174 -10.58 3.69 6.51
C CYS A 174 -9.07 3.40 6.49
N SER A 175 -8.65 2.21 6.07
CA SER A 175 -7.25 1.73 6.18
C SER A 175 -6.23 2.68 5.56
N MET A 176 -6.51 3.25 4.39
CA MET A 176 -5.62 4.23 3.74
C MET A 176 -5.46 5.48 4.62
N ALA A 177 -6.56 6.04 5.12
CA ALA A 177 -6.53 7.24 5.95
C ALA A 177 -5.80 6.99 7.28
N ILE A 178 -6.04 5.82 7.90
CA ILE A 178 -5.31 5.39 9.11
C ILE A 178 -3.81 5.26 8.78
N TYR A 179 -3.45 4.62 7.67
CA TYR A 179 -2.06 4.47 7.25
C TYR A 179 -1.34 5.82 7.11
N LEU A 180 -2.00 6.87 6.64
CA LEU A 180 -1.40 8.20 6.56
C LEU A 180 -1.27 8.90 7.93
N MET A 181 -2.29 8.79 8.79
CA MET A 181 -2.39 9.61 10.00
C MET A 181 -1.81 8.94 11.26
N HIS A 182 -1.71 7.61 11.31
CA HIS A 182 -1.31 6.88 12.52
C HIS A 182 0.11 7.22 12.98
N VAL A 183 1.03 7.55 12.07
CA VAL A 183 2.42 7.91 12.43
C VAL A 183 2.45 9.23 13.20
N VAL A 184 1.71 10.24 12.72
CA VAL A 184 1.59 11.54 13.39
C VAL A 184 0.88 11.38 14.74
N ALA A 185 -0.23 10.64 14.76
CA ALA A 185 -1.00 10.41 15.97
C ALA A 185 -0.20 9.62 17.03
N GLY A 186 0.51 8.56 16.63
CA GLY A 186 1.35 7.75 17.50
C GLY A 186 2.56 8.52 18.02
N GLY A 187 3.21 9.32 17.16
CA GLY A 187 4.31 10.21 17.56
C GLY A 187 3.87 11.27 18.57
N ALA A 188 2.72 11.91 18.33
CA ALA A 188 2.13 12.88 19.24
C ALA A 188 1.72 12.26 20.58
N ALA A 189 1.09 11.08 20.55
CA ALA A 189 0.73 10.34 21.76
C ALA A 189 1.97 10.01 22.59
N ARG A 190 3.02 9.45 21.98
CA ARG A 190 4.29 9.15 22.69
C ARG A 190 4.91 10.39 23.31
N ALA A 191 4.93 11.52 22.60
CA ALA A 191 5.46 12.77 23.12
C ALA A 191 4.65 13.27 24.34
N LEU A 192 3.32 13.21 24.26
CA LEU A 192 2.42 13.61 25.35
C LEU A 192 2.57 12.70 26.58
N LEU A 193 2.63 11.38 26.40
CA LEU A 193 2.87 10.44 27.51
C LEU A 193 4.24 10.65 28.16
N SER A 194 5.26 10.96 27.36
CA SER A 194 6.61 11.24 27.87
C SER A 194 6.65 12.52 28.72
N GLN A 195 5.85 13.55 28.37
CA GLN A 195 5.70 14.77 29.19
C GLN A 195 4.95 14.50 30.50
N LEU A 196 4.04 13.52 30.52
CA LEU A 196 3.31 13.10 31.71
C LEU A 196 4.14 12.21 32.65
N GLY A 197 5.43 11.99 32.35
CA GLY A 197 6.33 11.16 33.17
C GLY A 197 6.11 9.65 33.02
N ILE A 198 5.28 9.23 32.07
CA ILE A 198 5.01 7.82 31.81
C ILE A 198 6.06 7.29 30.83
N HIS A 199 7.09 6.65 31.37
CA HIS A 199 8.19 6.04 30.60
C HIS A 199 8.06 4.52 30.43
N SER A 200 7.00 3.92 30.98
CA SER A 200 6.74 2.48 30.86
C SER A 200 6.46 2.09 29.41
N PHE A 201 7.24 1.13 28.89
CA PHE A 201 7.13 0.65 27.52
C PHE A 201 5.73 0.12 27.19
N ILE A 202 5.13 -0.64 28.10
CA ILE A 202 3.82 -1.27 27.90
C ILE A 202 2.72 -0.20 27.81
N GLU A 203 2.78 0.80 28.69
CA GLU A 203 1.79 1.88 28.72
C GLU A 203 1.89 2.75 27.46
N GLN A 204 3.11 3.10 27.04
CA GLN A 204 3.32 3.82 25.79
C GLN A 204 2.86 3.03 24.57
N LEU A 205 3.06 1.71 24.56
CA LEU A 205 2.63 0.85 23.45
C LEU A 205 1.11 0.76 23.37
N VAL A 206 0.44 0.44 24.48
CA VAL A 206 -1.02 0.23 24.52
C VAL A 206 -1.75 1.55 24.25
N ILE A 207 -1.40 2.60 24.98
CA ILE A 207 -2.06 3.90 24.85
C ILE A 207 -1.72 4.53 23.49
N GLY A 208 -0.45 4.44 23.07
CA GLY A 208 -0.01 4.92 21.77
C GLY A 208 -0.72 4.22 20.62
N PHE A 209 -0.91 2.91 20.69
CA PHE A 209 -1.67 2.14 19.70
C PHE A 209 -3.13 2.56 19.62
N ILE A 210 -3.80 2.67 20.77
CA ILE A 210 -5.20 3.10 20.85
C ILE A 210 -5.34 4.50 20.23
N PHE A 211 -4.45 5.43 20.57
CA PHE A 211 -4.47 6.78 20.01
C PHE A 211 -4.17 6.80 18.51
N ALA A 212 -3.18 6.03 18.06
CA ALA A 212 -2.79 5.92 16.66
C ALA A 212 -3.91 5.32 15.80
N LEU A 213 -4.81 4.51 16.37
CA LEU A 213 -5.96 3.94 15.69
C LEU A 213 -7.20 4.85 15.75
N LEU A 214 -7.54 5.36 16.95
CA LEU A 214 -8.77 6.12 17.18
C LEU A 214 -8.69 7.57 16.68
N ALA A 215 -7.54 8.23 16.79
CA ALA A 215 -7.41 9.62 16.36
C ALA A 215 -7.65 9.80 14.85
N PRO A 216 -7.08 8.96 13.95
CA PRO A 216 -7.43 9.02 12.52
C PRO A 216 -8.91 8.79 12.25
N LEU A 217 -9.56 7.87 12.98
CA LEU A 217 -10.99 7.60 12.83
C LEU A 217 -11.84 8.80 13.26
N ALA A 218 -11.49 9.43 14.39
CA ALA A 218 -12.16 10.63 14.88
C ALA A 218 -12.05 11.80 13.89
N VAL A 219 -10.84 12.02 13.34
CA VAL A 219 -10.58 13.04 12.31
C VAL A 219 -11.40 12.75 11.05
N LEU A 220 -11.49 11.48 10.62
CA LEU A 220 -12.26 11.11 9.44
C LEU A 220 -13.77 11.32 9.62
N VAL A 221 -14.30 11.01 10.81
CA VAL A 221 -15.70 11.32 11.15
C VAL A 221 -15.94 12.83 11.18
N LEU A 222 -15.00 13.61 11.73
CA LEU A 222 -15.09 15.07 11.77
C LEU A 222 -15.07 15.68 10.37
N ILE A 223 -14.17 15.23 9.49
CA ILE A 223 -14.09 15.67 8.09
C ILE A 223 -15.40 15.38 7.35
N ASN A 224 -15.97 14.18 7.54
CA ASN A 224 -17.24 13.80 6.94
C ASN A 224 -18.41 14.65 7.45
N LYS A 225 -18.43 14.99 8.75
CA LYS A 225 -19.44 15.88 9.33
C LYS A 225 -19.30 17.32 8.86
N LEU A 226 -18.07 17.82 8.71
CA LEU A 226 -17.77 19.17 8.25
C LEU A 226 -17.90 19.33 6.73
N LYS A 227 -18.19 18.25 5.99
CA LYS A 227 -18.28 18.21 4.52
C LYS A 227 -17.09 18.86 3.82
N ILE A 228 -15.89 18.83 4.39
CA ILE A 228 -14.70 19.38 3.75
C ILE A 228 -14.36 18.45 2.58
N PRO A 229 -14.65 18.83 1.33
CA PRO A 229 -14.27 17.99 0.21
C PRO A 229 -12.75 18.13 0.05
N TYR A 230 -12.07 17.10 -0.45
CA TYR A 230 -10.66 17.14 -0.92
C TYR A 230 -9.50 16.87 0.06
N MET A 231 -9.71 16.48 1.33
CA MET A 231 -8.54 16.15 2.17
C MET A 231 -7.95 14.74 1.90
N PHE A 232 -8.78 13.75 1.53
CA PHE A 232 -8.36 12.37 1.25
C PHE A 232 -8.96 11.77 -0.04
N SER A 233 -9.82 12.51 -0.73
CA SER A 233 -10.30 12.15 -2.07
C SER A 233 -9.28 12.63 -3.08
N ALA A 234 -8.85 11.77 -4.00
CA ALA A 234 -7.99 12.19 -5.11
C ALA A 234 -8.58 13.45 -5.75
N PRO A 235 -7.82 14.55 -5.88
CA PRO A 235 -8.25 15.68 -6.68
C PRO A 235 -8.13 15.25 -8.14
N LEU A 236 -9.07 14.44 -8.61
CA LEU A 236 -9.41 14.45 -10.02
C LEU A 236 -10.07 15.80 -10.23
N CYS A 237 -9.24 16.83 -10.43
CA CYS A 237 -9.68 18.10 -10.95
C CYS A 237 -10.66 17.80 -12.09
N SER A 238 -11.83 18.41 -12.07
CA SER A 238 -12.78 18.41 -13.18
C SER A 238 -12.11 18.67 -14.54
N CYS A 239 -10.97 19.38 -14.53
CA CYS A 239 -10.06 19.55 -15.65
C CYS A 239 -9.50 18.23 -16.22
N PHE A 240 -8.97 17.31 -15.39
CA PHE A 240 -8.49 16.00 -15.83
C PHE A 240 -9.65 15.10 -16.30
N ALA A 241 -10.78 15.10 -15.60
CA ALA A 241 -11.96 14.35 -16.03
C ALA A 241 -12.45 14.79 -17.42
N ASN A 242 -12.43 16.10 -17.71
CA ASN A 242 -12.75 16.64 -19.03
C ASN A 242 -11.71 16.28 -20.10
N ILE A 243 -10.41 16.27 -19.75
CA ILE A 243 -9.35 15.83 -20.68
C ILE A 243 -9.49 14.34 -21.00
N PHE A 244 -9.75 13.49 -20.01
CA PHE A 244 -9.99 12.05 -20.20
C PHE A 244 -11.28 11.77 -20.97
N ALA A 245 -12.37 12.50 -20.70
CA ALA A 245 -13.62 12.39 -21.46
C ALA A 245 -13.46 12.86 -22.92
N LYS A 246 -12.67 13.90 -23.16
CA LYS A 246 -12.37 14.41 -24.51
C LYS A 246 -11.46 13.45 -25.28
N ALA A 247 -10.47 12.85 -24.62
CA ALA A 247 -9.61 11.82 -25.21
C ALA A 247 -10.41 10.54 -25.58
N ALA A 248 -11.33 10.10 -24.72
CA ALA A 248 -12.20 8.94 -24.98
C ALA A 248 -13.19 9.17 -26.15
N LYS A 249 -13.71 10.40 -26.30
CA LYS A 249 -14.56 10.76 -27.46
C LYS A 249 -13.80 10.79 -28.78
N LEU A 250 -12.52 11.18 -28.76
CA LEU A 250 -11.68 11.21 -29.97
C LEU A 250 -11.31 9.80 -30.46
N THR A 251 -11.07 8.85 -29.56
CA THR A 251 -10.85 7.43 -29.92
C THR A 251 -12.12 6.76 -30.45
N HIS A 252 -13.30 7.10 -29.93
CA HIS A 252 -14.57 6.59 -30.47
C HIS A 252 -14.90 7.17 -31.86
N LYS A 253 -14.66 8.46 -32.08
CA LYS A 253 -14.91 9.11 -33.38
C LYS A 253 -14.00 8.57 -34.48
N LYS A 254 -12.72 8.32 -34.18
CA LYS A 254 -11.76 7.74 -35.14
C LYS A 254 -12.08 6.28 -35.52
N LYS A 255 -12.79 5.54 -34.66
CA LYS A 255 -13.27 4.18 -34.93
C LYS A 255 -14.56 4.14 -35.75
N GLN A 256 -15.33 5.24 -35.80
CA GLN A 256 -16.57 5.36 -36.57
C GLN A 256 -16.39 6.00 -37.95
N THR A 257 -15.32 6.76 -38.18
CA THR A 257 -15.03 7.40 -39.49
C THR A 257 -13.90 6.70 -40.26
N GLY A 258 -13.61 5.44 -39.93
CA GLY A 258 -12.56 4.62 -40.54
C GLY A 258 -13.15 3.47 -41.37
N THR A 259 -14.07 3.81 -42.26
CA THR A 259 -14.42 3.05 -43.47
C THR A 259 -14.32 4.02 -44.64
#